data_AF-A0A7C6YW40-F1
#
_entry.id   AF-A0A7C6YW40-F1
#
_cell.length_a   1.000
_cell.length_b   1.000
_cell.length_c   1.000
_cell.angle_alpha   90.00
_cell.angle_beta   90.00
_cell.angle_gamma   90.00
#
_symmetry.space_group_name_H-M   'P 1'
#
loop_
_entity.id
_entity.type
_entity.pdbx_description
1 polymer ?
#
loop_
_entity_poly.entity_id
_entity_poly.type
_entity_poly.pdbx_seq_one_letter_code
_entity_poly.pdbx_strand_id
1 'polypeptide(L)'
;MSLKHEFHYDLDLSMQPAKGTVSFDKNGQIISSIGEETLLLLSASDIAEMSVIGGVGCGLLFAKMNDDSEILVCRFTLSAMKSAGEFCKVTNFYIQTKQYVPPEEKVEHVCEKCGRPLVEGMSVCLFCYNKISVLKRAFDLLRPFAGKLMRAELFLATSSIIYLLVPLFSRILIDDYLRPMQGTSKQVFMLAGAMFLARALGELIFILSSRVFNEASIQYANHLRNLSYEKIQKLSMNSLSKRTPGDLIRRVMEDTGIVRNFIADGGRWAVEQMIIFVVVLVILLFTNFQLTLLVFIPVPVVAIALSRFWRFIHIRYERQWRKNSKCQSILHDIIKGIRTVKTFGKEELEIEKFSKATRELAQVSSDNESIWARLFPLMIFFTGIGEFLVLYYGGNKILDGSLSLGVLVQFTMYITYIYAPLRWLVSFPRWLADAMTSMVKIFEILDEEPDIKSIPNPQNVPLTGRVSFDGVSFGYKSYEPVL
;
A
#
# COMPACT_ATOMS: atom_id res chain seq x y z
N MET A 1 34.87 -13.64 -23.15
CA MET A 1 34.19 -14.32 -22.02
C MET A 1 33.20 -15.29 -22.65
N SER A 2 33.39 -16.60 -22.51
CA SER A 2 32.50 -17.59 -23.17
C SER A 2 31.09 -17.43 -22.62
N LEU A 3 30.12 -17.08 -23.46
CA LEU A 3 28.70 -17.09 -23.12
C LEU A 3 28.35 -18.50 -22.62
N LYS A 4 28.10 -18.63 -21.31
CA LYS A 4 27.65 -19.86 -20.65
C LYS A 4 26.36 -19.54 -19.91
N HIS A 5 25.38 -20.42 -19.99
CA HIS A 5 24.13 -20.30 -19.23
C HIS A 5 24.44 -20.69 -17.79
N GLU A 6 24.32 -19.78 -16.83
CA GLU A 6 24.66 -20.03 -15.43
C GLU A 6 23.40 -20.01 -14.56
N PHE A 7 23.28 -21.03 -13.71
CA PHE A 7 22.28 -21.15 -12.67
C PHE A 7 22.97 -21.16 -11.31
N HIS A 8 22.75 -20.11 -10.52
CA HIS A 8 23.27 -20.05 -9.16
C HIS A 8 22.31 -20.70 -8.17
N TYR A 9 22.87 -21.51 -7.27
CA TYR A 9 22.14 -22.19 -6.21
C TYR A 9 22.78 -21.93 -4.85
N ASP A 10 21.95 -22.03 -3.81
CA ASP A 10 22.26 -21.56 -2.47
C ASP A 10 22.39 -22.67 -1.41
N LEU A 11 22.31 -23.94 -1.83
CA LEU A 11 22.47 -25.11 -0.96
C LEU A 11 23.48 -26.10 -1.53
N ASP A 12 24.29 -26.71 -0.67
CA ASP A 12 25.10 -27.87 -1.05
C ASP A 12 24.26 -29.16 -1.10
N LEU A 13 24.88 -30.28 -1.48
CA LEU A 13 24.22 -31.59 -1.55
C LEU A 13 23.73 -32.09 -0.17
N SER A 14 24.26 -31.53 0.93
CA SER A 14 23.92 -31.82 2.32
C SER A 14 22.92 -30.82 2.95
N MET A 15 22.34 -29.91 2.15
CA MET A 15 21.40 -28.85 2.56
C MET A 15 22.01 -27.77 3.47
N GLN A 16 23.33 -27.56 3.46
CA GLN A 16 23.94 -26.40 4.11
C GLN A 16 23.98 -25.21 3.14
N PRO A 17 23.92 -23.96 3.65
CA PRO A 17 24.06 -22.76 2.82
C PRO A 17 25.41 -22.75 2.10
N ALA A 18 25.37 -22.72 0.77
CA ALA A 18 26.57 -22.69 -0.08
C ALA A 18 26.35 -21.73 -1.25
N LYS A 19 27.41 -21.35 -1.97
CA LYS A 19 27.31 -20.59 -3.22
C LYS A 19 27.79 -21.46 -4.36
N GLY A 20 26.84 -22.14 -5.00
CA GLY A 20 27.13 -23.00 -6.13
C GLY A 20 26.63 -22.43 -7.45
N THR A 21 27.22 -22.91 -8.53
CA THR A 21 26.85 -22.53 -9.90
C THR A 21 26.83 -23.78 -10.78
N VAL A 22 25.72 -23.98 -11.49
CA VAL A 22 25.62 -24.92 -12.60
C VAL A 22 25.74 -24.13 -13.89
N SER A 23 26.72 -24.44 -14.73
CA SER A 23 26.93 -23.77 -16.01
C SER A 23 26.67 -24.73 -17.18
N PHE A 24 26.11 -24.21 -18.27
CA PHE A 24 25.88 -24.90 -19.53
C PHE A 24 26.52 -24.12 -20.68
N ASP A 25 27.43 -24.76 -21.41
CA ASP A 25 28.20 -24.11 -22.47
C ASP A 25 27.78 -24.50 -23.89
N LYS A 26 28.31 -23.76 -24.88
CA LYS A 26 28.05 -24.00 -26.31
C LYS A 26 28.53 -25.36 -26.82
N ASN A 27 29.43 -26.02 -26.09
CA ASN A 27 29.96 -27.34 -26.44
C ASN A 27 29.09 -28.46 -25.86
N GLY A 28 27.99 -28.11 -25.17
CA GLY A 28 27.08 -29.08 -24.57
C GLY A 28 27.54 -29.59 -23.21
N GLN A 29 28.51 -28.96 -22.55
CA GLN A 29 28.96 -29.37 -21.22
C GLN A 29 28.13 -28.71 -20.12
N ILE A 30 27.70 -29.52 -19.15
CA ILE A 30 27.05 -29.08 -17.92
C ILE A 30 28.04 -29.28 -16.76
N ILE A 31 28.35 -28.21 -16.05
CA ILE A 31 29.33 -28.21 -14.95
C ILE A 31 28.67 -27.68 -13.69
N SER A 32 28.58 -28.49 -12.64
CA SER A 32 28.14 -28.10 -11.30
C SER A 32 29.36 -27.83 -10.42
N SER A 33 29.41 -26.69 -9.77
CA SER A 33 30.56 -26.23 -8.98
C SER A 33 30.15 -25.47 -7.72
N ILE A 34 30.91 -25.60 -6.63
CA ILE A 34 30.79 -24.75 -5.44
C ILE A 34 32.13 -24.04 -5.24
N GLY A 35 32.15 -22.71 -5.36
CA GLY A 35 33.39 -21.95 -5.36
C GLY A 35 34.29 -22.33 -6.54
N GLU A 36 35.52 -22.78 -6.26
CA GLU A 36 36.47 -23.28 -7.29
C GLU A 36 36.40 -24.81 -7.47
N GLU A 37 35.61 -25.52 -6.67
CA GLU A 37 35.55 -26.98 -6.68
C GLU A 37 34.43 -27.47 -7.61
N THR A 38 34.82 -28.25 -8.64
CA THR A 38 33.87 -28.89 -9.57
C THR A 38 33.31 -30.15 -8.93
N LEU A 39 32.00 -30.16 -8.69
CA LEU A 39 31.29 -31.31 -8.11
C LEU A 39 30.90 -32.34 -9.16
N LEU A 40 30.46 -31.88 -10.33
CA LEU A 40 29.88 -32.73 -11.36
C LEU A 40 30.15 -32.16 -12.75
N LEU A 41 30.51 -33.03 -13.70
CA LEU A 41 30.68 -32.68 -15.10
C LEU A 41 29.92 -33.70 -15.95
N LEU A 42 28.95 -33.22 -16.72
CA LEU A 42 28.10 -34.04 -17.59
C LEU A 42 28.13 -33.51 -19.02
N SER A 43 27.96 -34.40 -19.99
CA SER A 43 27.76 -34.04 -21.40
C SER A 43 26.26 -34.10 -21.74
N ALA A 44 25.74 -33.08 -22.42
CA ALA A 44 24.37 -33.05 -22.92
C ALA A 44 24.08 -34.13 -23.98
N SER A 45 25.09 -34.82 -24.50
CA SER A 45 24.90 -36.02 -25.35
C SER A 45 24.34 -37.22 -24.58
N ASP A 46 24.68 -37.31 -23.29
CA ASP A 46 24.46 -38.50 -22.47
C ASP A 46 23.19 -38.39 -21.62
N ILE A 47 22.54 -37.22 -21.67
CA ILE A 47 21.35 -36.85 -20.92
C ILE A 47 20.13 -36.97 -21.83
N ALA A 48 19.12 -37.71 -21.37
CA ALA A 48 17.81 -37.80 -22.00
C ALA A 48 16.94 -36.58 -21.65
N GLU A 49 16.91 -36.19 -20.37
CA GLU A 49 16.12 -35.05 -19.90
C GLU A 49 16.68 -34.47 -18.59
N MET A 50 16.72 -33.15 -18.47
CA MET A 50 16.93 -32.43 -17.22
C MET A 50 15.57 -32.09 -16.62
N SER A 51 15.34 -32.42 -15.35
CA SER A 51 14.09 -32.13 -14.66
C SER A 51 14.32 -31.46 -13.31
N VAL A 52 13.32 -30.70 -12.84
CA VAL A 52 13.36 -30.07 -11.53
C VAL A 52 12.21 -30.55 -10.69
N ILE A 53 12.52 -30.99 -9.47
CA ILE A 53 11.54 -31.53 -8.52
C ILE A 53 11.46 -30.60 -7.32
N GLY A 54 10.25 -30.11 -7.02
CA GLY A 54 9.97 -29.30 -5.85
C GLY A 54 9.81 -30.17 -4.59
N GLY A 55 10.50 -29.80 -3.51
CA GLY A 55 10.36 -30.40 -2.18
C GLY A 55 9.75 -29.43 -1.16
N VAL A 56 9.76 -29.82 0.12
CA VAL A 56 9.32 -28.94 1.21
C VAL A 56 10.47 -27.99 1.58
N GLY A 57 10.37 -26.73 1.13
CA GLY A 57 11.35 -25.68 1.44
C GLY A 57 12.62 -25.66 0.56
N CYS A 58 12.82 -26.66 -0.29
CA CYS A 58 13.94 -26.77 -1.22
C CYS A 58 13.49 -27.34 -2.58
N GLY A 59 14.32 -27.20 -3.60
CA GLY A 59 14.17 -27.83 -4.91
C GLY A 59 15.42 -28.62 -5.29
N LEU A 60 15.23 -29.60 -6.18
CA LEU A 60 16.23 -30.55 -6.64
C LEU A 60 16.32 -30.48 -8.16
N LEU A 61 17.54 -30.40 -8.69
CA LEU A 61 17.82 -30.48 -10.12
C LEU A 61 18.36 -31.86 -10.46
N PHE A 62 17.69 -32.60 -11.35
CA PHE A 62 18.08 -33.94 -11.78
C PHE A 62 18.44 -33.96 -13.28
N ALA A 63 19.45 -34.75 -13.61
CA ALA A 63 19.76 -35.16 -14.97
C ALA A 63 19.39 -36.64 -15.13
N LYS A 64 18.43 -36.92 -15.99
CA LYS A 64 18.09 -38.28 -16.41
C LYS A 64 18.95 -38.67 -17.59
N MET A 65 19.78 -39.68 -17.43
CA MET A 65 20.73 -40.17 -18.44
C MET A 65 20.03 -41.09 -19.46
N ASN A 66 20.64 -41.30 -20.62
CA ASN A 66 20.10 -42.19 -21.67
C ASN A 66 19.99 -43.67 -21.24
N ASP A 67 20.71 -44.08 -20.20
CA ASP A 67 20.64 -45.40 -19.58
C ASP A 67 19.57 -45.51 -18.47
N ASP A 68 18.67 -44.53 -18.39
CA ASP A 68 17.59 -44.42 -17.40
C ASP A 68 18.06 -44.14 -15.95
N SER A 69 19.38 -43.90 -15.73
CA SER A 69 19.90 -43.48 -14.41
C SER A 69 19.61 -42.00 -14.13
N GLU A 70 19.32 -41.68 -12.86
CA GLU A 70 19.07 -40.29 -12.42
C GLU A 70 20.23 -39.78 -11.57
N ILE A 71 20.82 -38.66 -11.99
CA ILE A 71 21.92 -38.01 -11.28
C ILE A 71 21.42 -36.69 -10.68
N LEU A 72 21.62 -36.51 -9.37
CA LEU A 72 21.33 -35.25 -8.68
C LEU A 72 22.44 -34.23 -8.99
N VAL A 73 22.08 -33.13 -9.64
CA VAL A 73 23.02 -32.09 -10.07
C VAL A 73 23.27 -31.06 -8.96
N CYS A 74 22.21 -30.59 -8.30
CA CYS A 74 22.30 -29.65 -7.17
C CYS A 74 21.00 -29.55 -6.36
N ARG A 75 21.09 -28.96 -5.17
CA ARG A 75 19.96 -28.55 -4.31
C ARG A 75 19.90 -27.02 -4.25
N PHE A 76 18.71 -26.45 -4.07
CA PHE A 76 18.52 -25.01 -3.94
C PHE A 76 17.27 -24.68 -3.12
N THR A 77 17.14 -23.46 -2.59
CA THR A 77 15.93 -23.00 -1.89
C THR A 77 14.84 -22.62 -2.89
N LEU A 78 13.57 -22.62 -2.45
CA LEU A 78 12.44 -22.29 -3.32
C LEU A 78 12.54 -20.93 -4.04
N SER A 79 13.38 -19.99 -3.59
CA SER A 79 13.64 -18.73 -4.31
C SER A 79 14.28 -18.94 -5.69
N ALA A 80 15.10 -19.98 -5.87
CA ALA A 80 15.81 -20.27 -7.12
C ALA A 80 15.03 -21.20 -8.08
N MET A 81 13.81 -21.61 -7.69
CA MET A 81 12.97 -22.58 -8.41
C MET A 81 12.66 -22.17 -9.86
N LYS A 82 12.41 -20.88 -10.09
CA LYS A 82 12.12 -20.35 -11.43
C LYS A 82 13.36 -20.41 -12.31
N SER A 83 14.51 -19.97 -11.80
CA SER A 83 15.80 -19.99 -12.49
C SER A 83 16.25 -21.41 -12.83
N ALA A 84 16.07 -22.37 -11.90
CA ALA A 84 16.34 -23.79 -12.14
C ALA A 84 15.45 -24.36 -13.27
N GLY A 85 14.16 -24.01 -13.26
CA GLY A 85 13.23 -24.43 -14.30
C GLY A 85 13.55 -23.82 -15.67
N GLU A 86 14.04 -22.58 -15.73
CA GLU A 86 14.53 -21.98 -16.97
C GLU A 86 15.80 -22.69 -17.47
N PHE A 87 16.76 -22.95 -16.58
CA PHE A 87 17.97 -23.72 -16.90
C PHE A 87 17.62 -25.05 -17.56
N CYS A 88 16.78 -25.88 -16.94
CA CYS A 88 16.30 -27.15 -17.51
C CYS A 88 15.71 -27.01 -18.91
N LYS A 89 14.91 -25.97 -19.15
CA LYS A 89 14.30 -25.74 -20.47
C LYS A 89 15.36 -25.47 -21.52
N VAL A 90 16.34 -24.63 -21.21
CA VAL A 90 17.44 -24.33 -22.14
C VAL A 90 18.26 -25.59 -22.43
N THR A 91 18.58 -26.37 -21.40
CA THR A 91 19.35 -27.60 -21.58
C THR A 91 18.57 -28.64 -22.40
N ASN A 92 17.29 -28.86 -22.08
CA ASN A 92 16.43 -29.80 -22.81
C ASN A 92 16.21 -29.38 -24.26
N PHE A 93 16.06 -28.08 -24.52
CA PHE A 93 15.97 -27.55 -25.87
C PHE A 93 17.24 -27.89 -26.68
N TYR A 94 18.42 -27.71 -26.10
CA TYR A 94 19.68 -28.11 -26.73
C TYR A 94 19.78 -29.63 -26.93
N ILE A 95 19.39 -30.43 -25.93
CA ILE A 95 19.42 -31.90 -26.02
C ILE A 95 18.61 -32.37 -27.23
N GLN A 96 17.43 -31.76 -27.47
CA GLN A 96 16.51 -32.10 -28.56
C GLN A 96 16.94 -31.54 -29.92
N THR A 97 17.34 -30.26 -30.00
CA THR A 97 17.54 -29.55 -31.27
C THR A 97 19.00 -29.43 -31.70
N LYS A 98 19.95 -29.67 -30.78
CA LYS A 98 21.38 -29.39 -30.92
C LYS A 98 21.72 -27.94 -31.24
N GLN A 99 20.77 -27.01 -31.08
CA GLN A 99 21.00 -25.58 -31.25
C GLN A 99 21.29 -24.92 -29.91
N TYR A 100 22.44 -24.25 -29.80
CA TYR A 100 22.80 -23.47 -28.62
C TYR A 100 22.16 -22.10 -28.68
N VAL A 101 21.33 -21.79 -27.68
CA VAL A 101 20.77 -20.45 -27.52
C VAL A 101 21.62 -19.69 -26.50
N PRO A 102 22.23 -18.55 -26.87
CA PRO A 102 22.98 -17.73 -25.92
C PRO A 102 22.04 -17.25 -24.79
N PRO A 103 22.52 -17.22 -23.53
CA PRO A 103 21.76 -16.65 -22.42
C PRO A 103 21.32 -15.23 -22.76
N GLU A 104 20.01 -14.99 -22.80
CA GLU A 104 19.53 -13.65 -22.50
C GLU A 104 19.81 -13.39 -21.03
N GLU A 105 20.58 -12.35 -20.75
CA GLU A 105 20.85 -11.85 -19.42
C GLU A 105 19.52 -11.32 -18.84
N LYS A 106 18.68 -12.22 -18.32
CA LYS A 106 17.55 -11.80 -17.51
C LYS A 106 18.11 -11.35 -16.18
N VAL A 107 18.27 -10.04 -16.06
CA VAL A 107 18.54 -9.36 -14.80
C VAL A 107 17.55 -9.92 -13.78
N GLU A 108 18.06 -10.63 -12.77
CA GLU A 108 17.24 -10.95 -11.60
C GLU A 108 16.63 -9.63 -11.16
N HIS A 109 15.31 -9.54 -11.19
CA HIS A 109 14.59 -8.33 -10.79
C HIS A 109 14.68 -8.22 -9.26
N VAL A 110 15.87 -7.97 -8.74
CA VAL A 110 16.15 -7.61 -7.35
C VAL A 110 16.40 -6.12 -7.28
N CYS A 111 15.93 -5.49 -6.22
CA CYS A 111 16.15 -4.08 -6.02
C CYS A 111 17.62 -3.81 -5.70
N GLU A 112 18.30 -3.00 -6.51
CA GLU A 112 19.70 -2.60 -6.32
C GLU A 112 19.99 -1.99 -4.93
N LYS A 113 19.00 -1.36 -4.30
CA LYS A 113 19.15 -0.72 -2.98
C LYS A 113 18.98 -1.67 -1.80
N CYS A 114 18.11 -2.68 -1.90
CA CYS A 114 17.76 -3.52 -0.75
C CYS A 114 17.89 -5.02 -0.98
N GLY A 115 18.28 -5.46 -2.17
CA GLY A 115 18.45 -6.87 -2.55
C GLY A 115 17.16 -7.70 -2.55
N ARG A 116 15.99 -7.08 -2.32
CA ARG A 116 14.72 -7.81 -2.31
C ARG A 116 14.26 -8.12 -3.74
N PRO A 117 13.70 -9.31 -4.02
CA PRO A 117 13.06 -9.57 -5.29
C PRO A 117 11.88 -8.62 -5.47
N LEU A 118 11.80 -8.01 -6.65
CA LEU A 118 10.67 -7.23 -7.11
C LEU A 118 9.47 -8.17 -7.31
N VAL A 119 8.27 -7.62 -7.11
CA VAL A 119 7.04 -8.37 -7.37
C VAL A 119 6.96 -8.66 -8.87
N GLU A 120 6.47 -9.84 -9.23
CA GLU A 120 6.34 -10.25 -10.63
C GLU A 120 5.52 -9.24 -11.44
N GLY A 121 6.07 -8.82 -12.58
CA GLY A 121 5.48 -7.77 -13.42
C GLY A 121 5.75 -6.33 -12.96
N MET A 122 6.57 -6.11 -11.91
CA MET A 122 6.97 -4.77 -11.47
C MET A 122 8.45 -4.47 -11.72
N SER A 123 8.74 -3.27 -12.24
CA SER A 123 10.09 -2.74 -12.47
C SER A 123 10.62 -1.85 -11.32
N VAL A 124 9.75 -1.47 -10.38
CA VAL A 124 10.08 -0.54 -9.28
C VAL A 124 9.89 -1.20 -7.92
N CYS A 125 10.82 -0.94 -6.99
CA CYS A 125 10.71 -1.44 -5.62
C CYS A 125 9.72 -0.62 -4.78
N LEU A 126 8.68 -1.26 -4.25
CA LEU A 126 7.70 -0.64 -3.34
C LEU A 126 8.27 -0.18 -1.99
N PHE A 127 9.49 -0.59 -1.63
CA PHE A 127 10.11 -0.20 -0.37
C PHE A 127 11.17 0.89 -0.53
N CYS A 128 11.79 1.00 -1.71
CA CYS A 128 12.96 1.84 -1.95
C CYS A 128 12.73 2.97 -2.98
N TYR A 129 11.48 3.19 -3.39
CA TYR A 129 11.11 4.29 -4.29
C TYR A 129 11.30 5.65 -3.60
N ASN A 130 11.56 6.68 -4.40
CA ASN A 130 11.68 8.04 -3.88
C ASN A 130 10.29 8.61 -3.56
N LYS A 131 9.94 8.67 -2.28
CA LYS A 131 8.64 9.17 -1.82
C LYS A 131 8.38 10.61 -2.24
N ILE A 132 9.41 11.46 -2.28
CA ILE A 132 9.26 12.88 -2.61
C ILE A 132 8.93 13.04 -4.10
N SER A 133 9.56 12.27 -4.99
CA SER A 133 9.26 12.35 -6.43
C SER A 133 7.84 11.89 -6.74
N VAL A 134 7.38 10.82 -6.07
CA VAL A 134 6.00 10.32 -6.22
C VAL A 134 5.00 11.37 -5.72
N LEU A 135 5.24 11.98 -4.55
CA LEU A 135 4.38 13.05 -4.04
C LEU A 135 4.33 14.25 -4.99
N LYS A 136 5.49 14.69 -5.49
CA LYS A 136 5.58 15.83 -6.43
C LYS A 136 4.76 15.56 -7.69
N ARG A 137 4.94 14.39 -8.30
CA ARG A 137 4.21 14.02 -9.51
C ARG A 137 2.71 13.80 -9.25
N ALA A 138 2.35 13.24 -8.10
CA ALA A 138 0.96 13.11 -7.69
C ALA A 138 0.30 14.50 -7.59
N PHE A 139 1.01 15.47 -7.03
CA PHE A 139 0.58 16.85 -6.93
C PHE A 139 0.46 17.53 -8.31
N ASP A 140 1.39 17.29 -9.23
CA ASP A 140 1.33 17.81 -10.60
C ASP A 140 0.08 17.30 -11.34
N LEU A 141 -0.27 16.02 -11.18
CA LEU A 141 -1.50 15.44 -11.73
C LEU A 141 -2.76 15.97 -11.03
N LEU A 142 -2.66 16.38 -9.77
CA LEU A 142 -3.76 16.96 -9.01
C LEU A 142 -4.00 18.44 -9.37
N ARG A 143 -2.99 19.12 -9.94
CA ARG A 143 -3.01 20.55 -10.26
C ARG A 143 -4.26 21.04 -11.02
N PRO A 144 -4.79 20.33 -12.04
CA PRO A 144 -6.03 20.74 -12.72
C PRO A 144 -7.26 20.76 -11.80
N PHE A 145 -7.26 19.94 -10.74
CA PHE A 145 -8.35 19.83 -9.78
C PHE A 145 -8.12 20.68 -8.52
N ALA A 146 -6.92 21.26 -8.34
CA ALA A 146 -6.53 22.02 -7.16
C ALA A 146 -7.49 23.20 -6.87
N GLY A 147 -8.00 23.88 -7.90
CA GLY A 147 -8.97 24.97 -7.72
C GLY A 147 -10.32 24.52 -7.14
N LYS A 148 -10.76 23.28 -7.39
CA LYS A 148 -11.96 22.72 -6.73
C LYS A 148 -11.66 22.30 -5.29
N LEU A 149 -10.52 21.65 -5.07
CA LEU A 149 -10.08 21.21 -3.74
C LEU A 149 -9.83 22.40 -2.80
N MET A 150 -9.18 23.46 -3.27
CA MET A 150 -8.96 24.68 -2.47
C MET A 150 -10.27 25.36 -2.08
N ARG A 151 -11.27 25.40 -2.97
CA ARG A 151 -12.60 25.94 -2.64
C ARG A 151 -13.32 25.07 -1.61
N ALA A 152 -13.23 23.75 -1.75
CA ALA A 152 -13.79 22.83 -0.77
C ALA A 152 -13.13 23.00 0.61
N GLU A 153 -11.81 23.12 0.64
CA GLU A 153 -11.02 23.35 1.86
C GLU A 153 -11.36 24.69 2.50
N LEU A 154 -11.54 25.75 1.71
CA LEU A 154 -11.96 27.06 2.21
C LEU A 154 -13.34 26.99 2.88
N PHE A 155 -14.31 26.31 2.25
CA PHE A 155 -15.61 26.09 2.88
C PHE A 155 -15.50 25.24 4.14
N LEU A 156 -14.64 24.22 4.14
CA LEU A 156 -14.39 23.39 5.31
C LEU A 156 -13.86 24.23 6.47
N ALA A 157 -12.75 24.94 6.26
CA ALA A 157 -12.16 25.83 7.25
C ALA A 157 -13.17 26.88 7.76
N THR A 158 -14.01 27.43 6.88
CA THR A 158 -15.07 28.37 7.26
C THR A 158 -16.10 27.71 8.17
N SER A 159 -16.58 26.50 7.82
CA SER A 159 -17.53 25.75 8.68
C SER A 159 -16.92 25.41 10.04
N SER A 160 -15.64 25.01 10.07
CA SER A 160 -14.93 24.71 11.30
C SER A 160 -14.80 25.94 12.19
N ILE A 161 -14.46 27.10 11.63
CA ILE A 161 -14.41 28.38 12.37
C ILE A 161 -15.79 28.75 12.94
N ILE A 162 -16.87 28.55 12.17
CA ILE A 162 -18.23 28.80 12.66
C ILE A 162 -18.56 27.90 13.86
N TYR A 163 -18.15 26.63 13.85
CA TYR A 163 -18.32 25.76 15.01
C TYR A 163 -17.58 26.25 16.26
N LEU A 164 -16.46 26.96 16.10
CA LEU A 164 -15.73 27.58 17.22
C LEU A 164 -16.45 28.78 17.84
N LEU A 165 -17.49 29.33 17.20
CA LEU A 165 -18.31 30.38 17.79
C LEU A 165 -19.19 29.87 18.94
N VAL A 166 -19.53 28.58 18.94
CA VAL A 166 -20.43 28.00 19.95
C VAL A 166 -19.83 28.06 21.35
N PRO A 167 -18.56 27.67 21.59
CA PRO A 167 -17.91 27.89 22.88
C PRO A 167 -17.81 29.37 23.30
N LEU A 168 -17.62 30.29 22.35
CA LEU A 168 -17.58 31.74 22.62
C LEU A 168 -18.96 32.25 23.07
N PHE A 169 -20.02 31.90 22.36
CA PHE A 169 -21.38 32.26 22.74
C PHE A 169 -21.80 31.62 24.06
N SER A 170 -21.35 30.39 24.33
CA SER A 170 -21.58 29.75 25.64
C SER A 170 -20.92 30.52 26.78
N ARG A 171 -19.71 31.06 26.57
CA ARG A 171 -19.05 31.92 27.56
C ARG A 171 -19.83 33.21 27.81
N ILE A 172 -20.18 33.94 26.74
CA ILE A 172 -20.94 35.19 26.81
C ILE A 172 -22.28 34.96 27.53
N LEU A 173 -22.99 33.89 27.16
CA LEU A 173 -24.25 33.51 27.79
C LEU A 173 -24.10 33.30 29.31
N ILE A 174 -23.03 32.63 29.73
CA ILE A 174 -22.79 32.33 31.15
C ILE A 174 -22.36 33.58 31.92
N ASP A 175 -21.37 34.31 31.42
CA ASP A 175 -20.74 35.41 32.15
C ASP A 175 -21.60 36.68 32.17
N ASP A 176 -22.29 37.00 31.07
CA ASP A 176 -23.01 38.27 30.93
C ASP A 176 -24.51 38.14 31.28
N TYR A 177 -25.11 36.95 31.15
CA TYR A 177 -26.57 36.79 31.29
C TYR A 177 -26.97 35.87 32.46
N LEU A 178 -26.37 34.69 32.58
CA LEU A 178 -26.77 33.69 33.58
C LEU A 178 -26.19 33.98 34.97
N ARG A 179 -24.87 34.21 35.08
CA ARG A 179 -24.19 34.41 36.38
C ARG A 179 -24.62 35.71 37.08
N PRO A 180 -24.77 36.86 36.39
CA PRO A 180 -25.26 38.08 37.04
C PRO A 180 -26.76 38.00 37.39
N MET A 181 -27.48 36.99 36.88
CA MET A 181 -28.95 36.86 36.96
C MET A 181 -29.71 38.09 36.41
N GLN A 182 -29.06 38.88 35.54
CA GLN A 182 -29.61 40.10 34.94
C GLN A 182 -30.12 39.88 33.50
N GLY A 183 -29.88 38.69 32.92
CA GLY A 183 -30.28 38.41 31.55
C GLY A 183 -31.79 38.38 31.38
N THR A 184 -32.31 39.16 30.44
CA THR A 184 -33.73 39.06 30.04
C THR A 184 -33.93 37.76 29.26
N SER A 185 -35.06 37.06 29.44
CA SER A 185 -35.39 35.83 28.70
C SER A 185 -35.20 35.97 27.18
N LYS A 186 -35.54 37.14 26.62
CA LYS A 186 -35.31 37.50 25.21
C LYS A 186 -33.84 37.38 24.78
N GLN A 187 -32.88 37.79 25.61
CA GLN A 187 -31.46 37.77 25.28
C GLN A 187 -30.90 36.34 25.33
N VAL A 188 -31.35 35.54 26.29
CA VAL A 188 -31.01 34.11 26.37
C VAL A 188 -31.52 33.36 25.14
N PHE A 189 -32.78 33.59 24.74
CA PHE A 189 -33.34 32.99 23.52
C PHE A 189 -32.65 33.50 22.24
N MET A 190 -32.23 34.77 22.21
CA MET A 190 -31.47 35.32 21.08
C MET A 190 -30.10 34.63 20.94
N LEU A 191 -29.35 34.47 22.03
CA LEU A 191 -28.06 33.77 22.00
C LEU A 191 -28.21 32.28 21.70
N ALA A 192 -29.20 31.61 22.29
CA ALA A 192 -29.50 30.22 21.96
C ALA A 192 -29.88 30.07 20.48
N GLY A 193 -30.69 30.99 19.95
CA GLY A 193 -31.02 31.07 18.52
C GLY A 193 -29.79 31.33 17.66
N ALA A 194 -28.90 32.23 18.07
CA ALA A 194 -27.64 32.49 17.37
C ALA A 194 -26.70 31.27 17.37
N MET A 195 -26.60 30.54 18.48
CA MET A 195 -25.85 29.28 18.58
C MET A 195 -26.43 28.22 17.65
N PHE A 196 -27.76 28.07 17.62
CA PHE A 196 -28.45 27.15 16.73
C PHE A 196 -28.23 27.53 15.26
N LEU A 197 -28.40 28.81 14.91
CA LEU A 197 -28.17 29.30 13.55
C LEU A 197 -26.71 29.15 13.12
N ALA A 198 -25.75 29.43 14.00
CA ALA A 198 -24.32 29.19 13.73
C ALA A 198 -24.05 27.72 13.47
N ARG A 199 -24.58 26.80 14.30
CA ARG A 199 -24.45 25.36 14.08
C ARG A 199 -25.10 24.91 12.77
N ALA A 200 -26.33 25.35 12.50
CA ALA A 200 -27.05 25.00 11.29
C ALA A 200 -26.33 25.50 10.03
N LEU A 201 -25.85 26.75 10.05
CA LEU A 201 -25.09 27.33 8.95
C LEU A 201 -23.74 26.63 8.75
N GLY A 202 -23.02 26.35 9.85
CA GLY A 202 -21.79 25.58 9.82
C GLY A 202 -22.00 24.21 9.19
N GLU A 203 -23.08 23.51 9.57
CA GLU A 203 -23.43 22.19 9.01
C GLU A 203 -23.77 22.26 7.52
N LEU A 204 -24.54 23.27 7.09
CA LEU A 204 -24.84 23.46 5.67
C LEU A 204 -23.57 23.71 4.85
N ILE A 205 -22.65 24.56 5.34
CA ILE A 205 -21.36 24.81 4.68
C ILE A 205 -20.49 23.56 4.68
N PHE A 206 -20.48 22.79 5.77
CA PHE A 206 -19.77 21.52 5.85
C PHE A 206 -20.29 20.51 4.82
N ILE A 207 -21.61 20.37 4.67
CA ILE A 207 -22.23 19.50 3.66
C ILE A 207 -21.83 19.95 2.25
N LEU A 208 -21.86 21.25 1.97
CA LEU A 208 -21.44 21.80 0.68
C LEU A 208 -19.96 21.52 0.40
N SER A 209 -19.08 21.78 1.38
CA SER A 209 -17.66 21.44 1.30
C SER A 209 -17.47 19.95 1.00
N SER A 210 -18.17 19.08 1.74
CA SER A 210 -18.08 17.62 1.59
C SER A 210 -18.49 17.16 0.18
N ARG A 211 -19.55 17.75 -0.38
CA ARG A 211 -19.98 17.47 -1.76
C ARG A 211 -18.92 17.88 -2.78
N VAL A 212 -18.38 19.09 -2.69
CA VAL A 212 -17.33 19.57 -3.61
C VAL A 212 -16.06 18.73 -3.49
N PHE A 213 -15.67 18.34 -2.27
CA PHE A 213 -14.51 17.49 -2.03
C PHE A 213 -14.67 16.10 -2.65
N ASN A 214 -15.84 15.49 -2.47
CA ASN A 214 -16.14 14.17 -3.03
C ASN A 214 -16.25 14.22 -4.57
N GLU A 215 -16.84 15.27 -5.13
CA GLU A 215 -16.89 15.45 -6.58
C GLU A 215 -15.48 15.59 -7.18
N ALA A 216 -14.63 16.42 -6.58
CA ALA A 216 -13.27 16.63 -7.04
C ALA A 216 -12.41 15.36 -6.91
N SER A 217 -12.56 14.61 -5.82
CA SER A 217 -11.82 13.35 -5.62
C SER A 217 -12.27 12.27 -6.62
N ILE A 218 -13.56 12.15 -6.90
CA ILE A 218 -14.10 11.22 -7.92
C ILE A 218 -13.58 11.59 -9.31
N GLN A 219 -13.60 12.88 -9.68
CA GLN A 219 -13.10 13.33 -10.97
C GLN A 219 -11.60 13.05 -11.15
N TYR A 220 -10.80 13.32 -10.12
CA TYR A 220 -9.37 13.00 -10.12
C TYR A 220 -9.13 11.49 -10.26
N ALA A 221 -9.86 10.67 -9.51
CA ALA A 221 -9.76 9.20 -9.59
C ALA A 221 -10.15 8.68 -10.98
N ASN A 222 -11.21 9.23 -11.59
CA ASN A 222 -11.61 8.88 -12.96
C ASN A 222 -10.57 9.32 -14.00
N HIS A 223 -9.93 10.47 -13.79
CA HIS A 223 -8.81 10.89 -14.63
C HIS A 223 -7.64 9.91 -14.55
N LEU A 224 -7.24 9.48 -13.34
CA LEU A 224 -6.21 8.45 -13.16
C LEU A 224 -6.61 7.11 -13.79
N ARG A 225 -7.88 6.71 -13.68
CA ARG A 225 -8.41 5.49 -14.33
C ARG A 225 -8.26 5.57 -15.85
N ASN A 226 -8.67 6.68 -16.44
CA ASN A 226 -8.60 6.88 -17.88
C ASN A 226 -7.15 6.88 -18.37
N LEU A 227 -6.25 7.58 -17.68
CA LEU A 227 -4.82 7.58 -18.02
C LEU A 227 -4.23 6.16 -17.95
N SER A 228 -4.53 5.43 -16.87
CA SER A 228 -4.03 4.06 -16.68
C SER A 228 -4.58 3.13 -17.75
N TYR A 229 -5.87 3.22 -18.04
CA TYR A 229 -6.54 2.41 -19.07
C TYR A 229 -5.99 2.71 -20.47
N GLU A 230 -5.89 3.99 -20.84
CA GLU A 230 -5.33 4.41 -22.12
C GLU A 230 -3.89 3.92 -22.29
N LYS A 231 -3.09 4.00 -21.22
CA LYS A 231 -1.73 3.49 -21.24
C LYS A 231 -1.68 1.98 -21.43
N ILE A 232 -2.49 1.22 -20.70
CA ILE A 232 -2.57 -0.24 -20.83
C ILE A 232 -2.90 -0.65 -22.27
N GLN A 233 -3.80 0.07 -22.95
CA GLN A 233 -4.15 -0.18 -24.35
C GLN A 233 -3.00 0.09 -25.34
N LYS A 234 -2.01 0.90 -24.95
CA LYS A 234 -0.82 1.22 -25.77
C LYS A 234 0.38 0.32 -25.46
N LEU A 235 0.30 -0.55 -24.46
CA LEU A 235 1.40 -1.46 -24.09
C LEU A 235 1.56 -2.57 -25.13
N SER A 236 2.80 -3.05 -25.29
CA SER A 236 3.10 -4.19 -26.16
C SER A 236 2.49 -5.48 -25.60
N MET A 237 2.27 -6.47 -26.47
CA MET A 237 1.86 -7.81 -26.03
C MET A 237 2.86 -8.46 -25.07
N ASN A 238 4.15 -8.12 -25.20
CA ASN A 238 5.21 -8.57 -24.29
C ASN A 238 5.10 -7.93 -22.89
N SER A 239 4.77 -6.64 -22.82
CA SER A 239 4.49 -5.97 -21.54
C SER A 239 3.24 -6.51 -20.84
N LEU A 240 2.20 -6.83 -21.63
CA LEU A 240 0.96 -7.39 -21.11
C LEU A 240 1.11 -8.84 -20.66
N SER A 241 1.91 -9.66 -21.35
CA SER A 241 2.14 -11.07 -20.98
C SER A 241 2.88 -11.23 -19.65
N LYS A 242 3.60 -10.20 -19.19
CA LYS A 242 4.27 -10.15 -17.89
C LYS A 242 3.30 -9.94 -16.71
N ARG A 243 2.04 -9.59 -16.95
CA ARG A 243 1.05 -9.23 -15.91
C ARG A 243 -0.24 -10.01 -16.07
N THR A 244 -0.92 -10.26 -14.97
CA THR A 244 -2.24 -10.91 -15.02
C THR A 244 -3.34 -9.87 -15.32
N PRO A 245 -4.43 -10.24 -16.02
CA PRO A 245 -5.56 -9.35 -16.22
C PRO A 245 -6.14 -8.80 -14.90
N GLY A 246 -6.15 -9.63 -13.85
CA GLY A 246 -6.61 -9.23 -12.51
C GLY A 246 -5.76 -8.13 -11.88
N ASP A 247 -4.43 -8.18 -12.02
CA ASP A 247 -3.55 -7.11 -11.50
C ASP A 247 -3.76 -5.79 -12.24
N LEU A 248 -3.97 -5.83 -13.56
CA LEU A 248 -4.29 -4.63 -14.35
C LEU A 248 -5.65 -4.02 -13.95
N ILE A 249 -6.69 -4.85 -13.78
CA ILE A 249 -8.00 -4.40 -13.29
C ILE A 249 -7.86 -3.76 -11.91
N ARG A 250 -7.08 -4.39 -11.03
CA ARG A 250 -6.83 -3.89 -9.68
C ARG A 250 -6.11 -2.54 -9.67
N ARG A 251 -5.10 -2.36 -10.54
CA ARG A 251 -4.38 -1.10 -10.73
C ARG A 251 -5.31 0.03 -11.16
N VAL A 252 -6.22 -0.27 -12.09
CA VAL A 252 -7.20 0.73 -12.57
C VAL A 252 -8.28 0.98 -11.52
N MET A 253 -8.86 -0.04 -10.90
CA MET A 253 -10.06 0.12 -10.07
C MET A 253 -9.77 0.36 -8.59
N GLU A 254 -8.97 -0.51 -7.96
CA GLU A 254 -8.68 -0.46 -6.52
C GLU A 254 -7.63 0.60 -6.20
N ASP A 255 -6.47 0.59 -6.87
CA ASP A 255 -5.37 1.50 -6.55
C ASP A 255 -5.79 2.98 -6.75
N THR A 256 -6.51 3.30 -7.83
CA THR A 256 -7.09 4.65 -8.01
C THR A 256 -8.18 4.98 -6.97
N GLY A 257 -8.92 3.97 -6.51
CA GLY A 257 -9.92 4.09 -5.44
C GLY A 257 -9.30 4.40 -4.08
N ILE A 258 -8.15 3.80 -3.76
CA ILE A 258 -7.38 4.09 -2.54
C ILE A 258 -6.92 5.54 -2.56
N VAL A 259 -6.40 6.02 -3.69
CA VAL A 259 -5.98 7.42 -3.87
C VAL A 259 -7.17 8.38 -3.72
N ARG A 260 -8.33 8.03 -4.26
CA ARG A 260 -9.58 8.79 -4.06
C ARG A 260 -9.94 8.92 -2.59
N ASN A 261 -9.93 7.81 -1.85
CA ASN A 261 -10.29 7.79 -0.42
C ASN A 261 -9.30 8.63 0.40
N PHE A 262 -8.01 8.57 0.05
CA PHE A 262 -7.02 9.42 0.68
C PHE A 262 -7.31 10.90 0.45
N ILE A 263 -7.67 11.33 -0.76
CA ILE A 263 -8.02 12.73 -1.00
C ILE A 263 -9.32 13.09 -0.27
N ALA A 264 -10.38 12.31 -0.46
CA ALA A 264 -11.73 12.59 0.05
C ALA A 264 -11.81 12.66 1.58
N ASP A 265 -11.14 11.72 2.25
CA ASP A 265 -11.29 11.52 3.69
C ASP A 265 -9.96 11.79 4.41
N GLY A 266 -8.89 11.09 4.00
CA GLY A 266 -7.63 11.09 4.74
C GLY A 266 -6.95 12.47 4.80
N GLY A 267 -6.51 12.97 3.65
CA GLY A 267 -5.85 14.26 3.48
C GLY A 267 -6.77 15.42 3.85
N ARG A 268 -8.05 15.39 3.46
CA ARG A 268 -9.04 16.41 3.85
C ARG A 268 -9.07 16.59 5.37
N TRP A 269 -9.25 15.50 6.11
CA TRP A 269 -9.39 15.56 7.55
C TRP A 269 -8.06 15.98 8.23
N ALA A 270 -6.92 15.64 7.62
CA ALA A 270 -5.60 16.11 8.06
C ALA A 270 -5.51 17.63 8.15
N VAL A 271 -5.86 18.29 7.05
CA VAL A 271 -5.73 19.73 6.91
C VAL A 271 -6.70 20.43 7.85
N GLU A 272 -7.95 19.96 7.89
CA GLU A 272 -8.96 20.46 8.82
C GLU A 272 -8.51 20.40 10.28
N GLN A 273 -8.02 19.24 10.74
CA GLN A 273 -7.59 19.07 12.12
C GLN A 273 -6.40 19.98 12.47
N MET A 274 -5.48 20.20 11.54
CA MET A 274 -4.35 21.12 11.74
C MET A 274 -4.81 22.58 11.82
N ILE A 275 -5.73 23.00 10.95
CA ILE A 275 -6.29 24.37 10.99
C ILE A 275 -7.01 24.60 12.32
N ILE A 276 -7.91 23.69 12.70
CA ILE A 276 -8.67 23.79 13.96
C ILE A 276 -7.73 23.83 15.15
N PHE A 277 -6.74 22.94 15.20
CA PHE A 277 -5.76 22.90 16.28
C PHE A 277 -5.05 24.24 16.44
N VAL A 278 -4.55 24.83 15.35
CA VAL A 278 -3.84 26.11 15.38
C VAL A 278 -4.77 27.24 15.84
N VAL A 279 -5.98 27.33 15.27
CA VAL A 279 -6.94 28.39 15.61
C VAL A 279 -7.36 28.29 17.09
N VAL A 280 -7.70 27.09 17.57
CA VAL A 280 -8.10 26.87 18.97
C VAL A 280 -6.93 27.13 19.92
N LEU A 281 -5.72 26.70 19.57
CA LEU A 281 -4.52 27.00 20.36
C LEU A 281 -4.32 28.50 20.54
N VAL A 282 -4.43 29.27 19.46
CA VAL A 282 -4.33 30.73 19.52
C VAL A 282 -5.42 31.32 20.42
N ILE A 283 -6.68 30.90 20.26
CA ILE A 283 -7.80 31.36 21.11
C ILE A 283 -7.55 31.08 22.60
N LEU A 284 -7.08 29.87 22.93
CA LEU A 284 -6.83 29.48 24.32
C LEU A 284 -5.66 30.25 24.94
N LEU A 285 -4.56 30.43 24.20
CA LEU A 285 -3.39 31.19 24.65
C LEU A 285 -3.76 32.65 24.99
N PHE A 286 -4.58 33.28 24.16
CA PHE A 286 -5.07 34.64 24.41
C PHE A 286 -6.11 34.72 25.54
N THR A 287 -6.87 33.64 25.78
CA THR A 287 -7.88 33.63 26.85
C THR A 287 -7.24 33.42 28.22
N ASN A 288 -6.40 32.40 28.38
CA ASN A 288 -5.66 32.15 29.60
C ASN A 288 -4.47 31.22 29.35
N PHE A 289 -3.26 31.78 29.43
CA PHE A 289 -2.02 31.03 29.20
C PHE A 289 -1.82 29.88 30.20
N GLN A 290 -2.14 30.08 31.48
CA GLN A 290 -1.92 29.08 32.53
C GLN A 290 -2.82 27.85 32.35
N LEU A 291 -4.11 28.07 32.11
CA LEU A 291 -5.06 26.99 31.81
C LEU A 291 -4.67 26.25 30.52
N THR A 292 -4.19 26.99 29.51
CA THR A 292 -3.73 26.38 28.26
C THR A 292 -2.57 25.43 28.52
N LEU A 293 -1.59 25.81 29.33
CA LEU A 293 -0.46 24.94 29.66
C LEU A 293 -0.92 23.63 30.31
N LEU A 294 -1.95 23.68 31.18
CA LEU A 294 -2.53 22.48 31.80
C LEU A 294 -3.16 21.53 30.77
N VAL A 295 -3.86 22.05 29.76
CA VAL A 295 -4.40 21.25 28.64
C VAL A 295 -3.28 20.54 27.87
N PHE A 296 -2.10 21.15 27.78
CA PHE A 296 -0.98 20.56 27.06
C PHE A 296 -0.19 19.52 27.85
N ILE A 297 -0.38 19.38 29.17
CA ILE A 297 0.37 18.41 29.99
C ILE A 297 0.19 16.95 29.51
N PRO A 298 -1.01 16.46 29.18
CA PRO A 298 -1.18 15.08 28.72
C PRO A 298 -0.75 14.85 27.26
N VAL A 299 -0.70 15.90 26.45
CA VAL A 299 -0.38 15.85 25.02
C VAL A 299 0.95 15.14 24.73
N PRO A 300 2.11 15.51 25.34
CA PRO A 300 3.38 14.84 25.07
C PRO A 300 3.38 13.39 25.55
N VAL A 301 2.72 13.07 26.68
CA VAL A 301 2.59 11.69 27.17
C VAL A 301 1.86 10.82 26.15
N VAL A 302 0.74 11.32 25.65
CA VAL A 302 -0.06 10.69 24.60
C VAL A 302 0.74 10.55 23.30
N ALA A 303 1.40 11.61 22.84
CA ALA A 303 2.19 11.60 21.61
C ALA A 303 3.36 10.59 21.68
N ILE A 304 4.07 10.55 22.80
CA ILE A 304 5.16 9.59 23.03
C ILE A 304 4.62 8.17 23.05
N ALA A 305 3.53 7.92 23.79
CA ALA A 305 2.89 6.60 23.83
C ALA A 305 2.52 6.13 22.40
N LEU A 306 1.81 6.96 21.65
CA LEU A 306 1.44 6.65 20.26
C LEU A 306 2.66 6.36 19.37
N SER A 307 3.70 7.19 19.44
CA SER A 307 4.91 6.99 18.66
C SER A 307 5.61 5.67 18.98
N ARG A 308 5.61 5.25 20.26
CA ARG A 308 6.24 4.01 20.71
C ARG A 308 5.44 2.79 20.32
N PHE A 309 4.11 2.87 20.41
CA PHE A 309 3.21 1.79 19.99
C PHE A 309 3.12 1.66 18.47
N TRP A 310 3.46 2.69 17.70
CA TRP A 310 3.36 2.67 16.24
C TRP A 310 4.10 1.47 15.60
N ARG A 311 5.35 1.22 16.00
CA ARG A 311 6.13 0.07 15.47
C ARG A 311 5.48 -1.27 15.83
N PHE A 312 4.95 -1.38 17.05
CA PHE A 312 4.27 -2.59 17.51
C PHE A 312 2.97 -2.84 16.74
N ILE A 313 2.16 -1.78 16.55
CA ILE A 313 0.93 -1.82 15.76
C ILE A 313 1.24 -2.21 14.30
N HIS A 314 2.29 -1.62 13.71
CA HIS A 314 2.67 -1.91 12.33
C HIS A 314 2.97 -3.40 12.11
N ILE A 315 3.81 -4.01 12.96
CA ILE A 315 4.16 -5.44 12.87
C ILE A 315 2.91 -6.33 13.01
N ARG A 316 1.97 -5.96 13.89
CA ARG A 316 0.73 -6.70 14.12
C ARG A 316 -0.22 -6.63 12.93
N TYR A 317 -0.37 -5.47 12.32
CA TYR A 317 -1.18 -5.30 11.11
C TYR A 317 -0.52 -5.92 9.88
N GLU A 318 0.81 -5.94 9.81
CA GLU A 318 1.52 -6.70 8.79
C GLU A 318 1.21 -8.20 8.90
N ARG A 319 1.20 -8.75 10.12
CA ARG A 319 0.79 -10.15 10.36
C ARG A 319 -0.66 -10.40 9.91
N GLN A 320 -1.59 -9.48 10.23
CA GLN A 320 -2.98 -9.57 9.78
C GLN A 320 -3.08 -9.52 8.25
N TRP A 321 -2.34 -8.61 7.61
CA TRP A 321 -2.28 -8.48 6.16
C TRP A 321 -1.76 -9.76 5.50
N ARG A 322 -0.71 -10.38 6.04
CA ARG A 322 -0.19 -11.68 5.55
C ARG A 322 -1.24 -12.80 5.66
N LYS A 323 -1.99 -12.87 6.77
CA LYS A 323 -3.09 -13.83 6.93
C LYS A 323 -4.23 -13.58 5.94
N ASN A 324 -4.60 -12.32 5.72
CA ASN A 324 -5.61 -11.93 4.74
C ASN A 324 -5.19 -12.31 3.31
N SER A 325 -3.94 -12.01 2.95
CA SER A 325 -3.37 -12.42 1.66
C SER A 325 -3.40 -13.92 1.47
N LYS A 326 -3.07 -14.72 2.51
CA LYS A 326 -3.16 -16.18 2.46
C LYS A 326 -4.60 -16.66 2.23
N CYS A 327 -5.59 -16.07 2.90
CA CYS A 327 -7.00 -16.39 2.67
C CYS A 327 -7.41 -16.11 1.22
N GLN A 328 -7.03 -14.95 0.68
CA GLN A 328 -7.33 -14.57 -0.70
C GLN A 328 -6.66 -15.50 -1.70
N SER A 329 -5.40 -15.90 -1.48
CA SER A 329 -4.71 -16.87 -2.33
C SER A 329 -5.39 -18.23 -2.34
N ILE A 330 -5.74 -18.78 -1.16
CA ILE A 330 -6.46 -20.06 -1.08
C ILE A 330 -7.80 -19.98 -1.83
N LEU A 331 -8.56 -18.91 -1.62
CA LEU A 331 -9.84 -18.70 -2.30
C LEU A 331 -9.66 -18.63 -3.83
N HIS A 332 -8.66 -17.87 -4.29
CA HIS A 332 -8.35 -17.74 -5.70
C HIS A 332 -7.98 -19.09 -6.32
N ASP A 333 -7.15 -19.89 -5.66
CA ASP A 333 -6.74 -21.22 -6.14
C ASP A 333 -7.92 -22.20 -6.21
N ILE A 334 -8.82 -22.18 -5.21
CA ILE A 334 -10.04 -23.00 -5.19
C ILE A 334 -10.96 -22.62 -6.35
N ILE A 335 -11.20 -21.32 -6.58
CA ILE A 335 -12.09 -20.84 -7.65
C ILE A 335 -11.49 -21.17 -9.03
N LYS A 336 -10.19 -20.92 -9.21
CA LYS A 336 -9.49 -21.25 -10.46
C LYS A 336 -9.49 -22.75 -10.74
N GLY A 337 -9.33 -23.57 -9.70
CA GLY A 337 -9.32 -25.03 -9.75
C GLY A 337 -10.69 -25.69 -9.55
N ILE A 338 -11.80 -24.96 -9.64
CA ILE A 338 -13.11 -25.45 -9.20
C ILE A 338 -13.56 -26.72 -9.93
N ARG A 339 -13.18 -26.87 -11.21
CA ARG A 339 -13.46 -28.09 -11.98
C ARG A 339 -12.80 -29.30 -11.35
N THR A 340 -11.53 -29.21 -10.96
CA THR A 340 -10.78 -30.28 -10.29
C THR A 340 -11.41 -30.63 -8.96
N VAL A 341 -11.78 -29.63 -8.15
CA VAL A 341 -12.46 -29.87 -6.85
C VAL A 341 -13.75 -30.66 -7.05
N LYS A 342 -14.55 -30.29 -8.07
CA LYS A 342 -15.81 -30.96 -8.41
C LYS A 342 -15.61 -32.36 -8.98
N THR A 343 -14.63 -32.57 -9.84
CA THR A 343 -14.33 -33.89 -10.44
C THR A 343 -13.87 -34.90 -9.38
N PHE A 344 -13.11 -34.47 -8.38
CA PHE A 344 -12.60 -35.35 -7.32
C PHE A 344 -13.47 -35.39 -6.04
N GLY A 345 -14.60 -34.66 -6.01
CA GLY A 345 -15.52 -34.62 -4.86
C GLY A 345 -14.85 -34.12 -3.57
N LYS A 346 -13.99 -33.10 -3.66
CA LYS A 346 -13.18 -32.57 -2.55
C LYS A 346 -13.73 -31.27 -1.94
N GLU A 347 -15.01 -30.98 -2.11
CA GLU A 347 -15.61 -29.73 -1.63
C GLU A 347 -15.44 -29.52 -0.13
N GLU A 348 -15.75 -30.53 0.70
CA GLU A 348 -15.65 -30.41 2.16
C GLU A 348 -14.21 -30.13 2.62
N LEU A 349 -13.22 -30.75 1.97
CA LEU A 349 -11.80 -30.55 2.27
C LEU A 349 -11.37 -29.10 1.98
N GLU A 350 -11.76 -28.55 0.82
CA GLU A 350 -11.43 -27.17 0.48
C GLU A 350 -12.21 -26.15 1.34
N ILE A 351 -13.45 -26.46 1.72
CA ILE A 351 -14.23 -25.68 2.70
C ILE A 351 -13.51 -25.64 4.05
N GLU A 352 -13.05 -26.78 4.56
CA GLU A 352 -12.34 -26.86 5.83
C GLU A 352 -11.01 -26.08 5.78
N LYS A 353 -10.25 -26.23 4.69
CA LYS A 353 -9.00 -25.50 4.47
C LYS A 353 -9.20 -23.99 4.46
N PHE A 354 -10.23 -23.50 3.75
CA PHE A 354 -10.57 -22.09 3.73
C PHE A 354 -11.10 -21.61 5.11
N SER A 355 -11.93 -22.41 5.77
CA SER A 355 -12.43 -22.14 7.13
C SER A 355 -11.29 -22.00 8.14
N LYS A 356 -10.27 -22.86 8.07
CA LYS A 356 -9.07 -22.79 8.92
C LYS A 356 -8.29 -21.50 8.69
N ALA A 357 -8.04 -21.15 7.42
CA ALA A 357 -7.35 -19.91 7.09
C ALA A 357 -8.13 -18.67 7.59
N THR A 358 -9.46 -18.69 7.43
CA THR A 358 -10.33 -17.61 7.88
C THR A 358 -10.38 -17.51 9.41
N ARG A 359 -10.37 -18.64 10.14
CA ARG A 359 -10.24 -18.65 11.62
C ARG A 359 -8.91 -18.07 12.08
N GLU A 360 -7.80 -18.40 11.41
CA GLU A 360 -6.50 -17.79 11.72
C GLU A 360 -6.50 -16.26 11.48
N LEU A 361 -7.14 -15.80 10.41
CA LEU A 361 -7.33 -14.37 10.14
C LEU A 361 -8.22 -13.71 11.20
N ALA A 362 -9.31 -14.36 11.58
CA ALA A 362 -10.24 -13.86 12.60
C ALA A 362 -9.53 -13.73 13.96
N GLN A 363 -8.73 -14.74 14.36
CA GLN A 363 -7.96 -14.69 15.61
C GLN A 363 -6.98 -13.52 15.61
N VAL A 364 -6.18 -13.36 14.55
CA VAL A 364 -5.21 -12.25 14.48
C VAL A 364 -5.91 -10.88 14.44
N SER A 365 -7.04 -10.78 13.74
CA SER A 365 -7.83 -9.54 13.70
C SER A 365 -8.43 -9.22 15.07
N SER A 366 -8.96 -10.22 15.78
CA SER A 366 -9.47 -10.08 17.15
C SER A 366 -8.38 -9.70 18.15
N ASP A 367 -7.19 -10.31 18.05
CA ASP A 367 -6.04 -9.97 18.90
C ASP A 367 -5.60 -8.51 18.68
N ASN A 368 -5.62 -8.05 17.43
CA ASN A 368 -5.29 -6.68 17.06
C ASN A 368 -6.35 -5.69 17.57
N GLU A 369 -7.64 -6.01 17.43
CA GLU A 369 -8.73 -5.18 17.95
C GLU A 369 -8.75 -5.15 19.48
N SER A 370 -8.42 -6.26 20.15
CA SER A 370 -8.27 -6.32 21.61
C SER A 370 -7.14 -5.45 22.14
N ILE A 371 -6.10 -5.19 21.33
CA ILE A 371 -5.07 -4.21 21.67
C ILE A 371 -5.64 -2.79 21.55
N TRP A 372 -6.36 -2.49 20.47
CA TRP A 372 -7.03 -1.20 20.29
C TRP A 372 -8.03 -0.89 21.39
N ALA A 373 -8.87 -1.86 21.74
CA ALA A 373 -9.84 -1.76 22.83
C ALA A 373 -9.19 -1.48 24.19
N ARG A 374 -7.91 -1.82 24.38
CA ARG A 374 -7.14 -1.47 25.59
C ARG A 374 -6.40 -0.15 25.49
N LEU A 375 -5.89 0.21 24.30
CA LEU A 375 -5.18 1.47 24.07
C LEU A 375 -6.13 2.68 24.11
N PHE A 376 -7.33 2.55 23.54
CA PHE A 376 -8.27 3.66 23.43
C PHE A 376 -8.76 4.20 24.81
N PRO A 377 -9.11 3.36 25.80
CA PRO A 377 -9.41 3.83 27.15
C PRO A 377 -8.22 4.51 27.85
N LEU A 378 -6.99 4.02 27.66
CA LEU A 378 -5.80 4.67 28.22
C LEU A 378 -5.61 6.08 27.63
N MET A 379 -5.82 6.23 26.33
CA MET A 379 -5.80 7.52 25.66
C MET A 379 -6.85 8.48 26.24
N ILE A 380 -8.09 8.01 26.39
CA ILE A 380 -9.18 8.78 27.00
C ILE A 380 -8.81 9.18 28.43
N PHE A 381 -8.28 8.25 29.22
CA PHE A 381 -7.85 8.50 30.59
C PHE A 381 -6.81 9.62 30.67
N PHE A 382 -5.74 9.56 29.87
CA PHE A 382 -4.73 10.63 29.85
C PHE A 382 -5.30 11.97 29.38
N THR A 383 -6.13 11.99 28.33
CA THR A 383 -6.78 13.23 27.91
C THR A 383 -7.74 13.77 28.98
N GLY A 384 -8.42 12.89 29.71
CA GLY A 384 -9.32 13.21 30.82
C GLY A 384 -8.58 13.80 32.01
N ILE A 385 -7.31 13.43 32.24
CA ILE A 385 -6.46 14.11 33.24
C ILE A 385 -6.32 15.59 32.91
N GLY A 386 -6.13 15.96 31.64
CA GLY A 386 -6.03 17.37 31.27
C GLY A 386 -7.33 18.14 31.50
N GLU A 387 -8.48 17.51 31.21
CA GLU A 387 -9.80 18.08 31.53
C GLU A 387 -10.00 18.22 33.04
N PHE A 388 -9.61 17.22 33.83
CA PHE A 388 -9.61 17.26 35.29
C PHE A 388 -8.73 18.39 35.83
N LEU A 389 -7.51 18.55 35.32
CA LEU A 389 -6.59 19.61 35.75
C LEU A 389 -7.16 21.00 35.47
N VAL A 390 -7.79 21.19 34.31
CA VAL A 390 -8.47 22.44 33.97
C VAL A 390 -9.66 22.71 34.89
N LEU A 391 -10.49 21.70 35.16
CA LEU A 391 -11.62 21.82 36.09
C LEU A 391 -11.16 22.11 37.52
N TYR A 392 -10.13 21.43 38.01
CA TYR A 392 -9.60 21.62 39.36
C TYR A 392 -8.96 23.00 39.53
N TYR A 393 -8.01 23.35 38.65
CA TYR A 393 -7.32 24.64 38.72
C TYR A 393 -8.25 25.81 38.40
N GLY A 394 -9.06 25.67 37.34
CA GLY A 394 -10.02 26.68 36.93
C GLY A 394 -11.13 26.87 37.96
N GLY A 395 -11.61 25.78 38.58
CA GLY A 395 -12.58 25.81 39.67
C GLY A 395 -12.07 26.60 40.87
N ASN A 396 -10.84 26.32 41.34
CA ASN A 396 -10.22 27.10 42.41
C ASN A 396 -10.09 28.59 42.05
N LYS A 397 -9.69 28.90 40.81
CA LYS A 397 -9.59 30.28 40.32
C LYS A 397 -10.92 31.02 40.22
N ILE A 398 -12.03 30.30 39.98
CA ILE A 398 -13.39 30.85 40.02
C ILE A 398 -13.79 31.18 41.47
N LEU A 399 -13.47 30.30 42.43
CA LEU A 399 -13.75 30.53 43.84
C LEU A 399 -12.99 31.75 44.37
N ASP A 400 -11.74 31.95 43.93
CA ASP A 400 -10.92 33.11 44.26
C ASP A 400 -11.32 34.39 43.48
N GLY A 401 -12.33 34.33 42.61
CA GLY A 401 -12.82 35.45 41.81
C GLY A 401 -11.93 35.88 40.64
N SER A 402 -10.79 35.22 40.43
CA SER A 402 -9.79 35.54 39.40
C SER A 402 -10.14 35.01 37.99
N LEU A 403 -11.13 34.13 37.88
CA LEU A 403 -11.59 33.53 36.62
C LEU A 403 -13.12 33.52 36.56
N SER A 404 -13.68 33.72 35.37
CA SER A 404 -15.11 33.61 35.14
C SER A 404 -15.54 32.16 34.85
N LEU A 405 -16.79 31.83 35.19
CA LEU A 405 -17.33 30.49 34.93
C LEU A 405 -17.45 30.21 33.42
N GLY A 406 -17.81 31.22 32.63
CA GLY A 406 -17.89 31.13 31.18
C GLY A 406 -16.55 30.82 30.53
N VAL A 407 -15.43 31.36 31.05
CA VAL A 407 -14.08 30.99 30.59
C VAL A 407 -13.82 29.51 30.82
N LEU A 408 -14.16 28.96 32.00
CA LEU A 408 -13.94 27.55 32.27
C LEU A 408 -14.74 26.65 31.32
N VAL A 409 -16.03 26.96 31.09
CA VAL A 409 -16.88 26.20 30.15
C VAL A 409 -16.33 26.29 28.72
N GLN A 410 -15.88 27.47 28.29
CA GLN A 410 -15.22 27.66 27.00
C GLN A 410 -13.99 26.76 26.86
N PHE A 411 -13.14 26.69 27.89
CA PHE A 411 -11.98 25.82 27.90
C PHE A 411 -12.37 24.34 27.78
N THR A 412 -13.31 23.86 28.58
CA THR A 412 -13.77 22.45 28.54
C THR A 412 -14.27 22.06 27.15
N MET A 413 -15.02 22.95 26.47
CA MET A 413 -15.45 22.70 25.10
C MET A 413 -14.28 22.66 24.10
N TYR A 414 -13.31 23.58 24.24
CA TYR A 414 -12.17 23.66 23.33
C TYR A 414 -11.13 22.54 23.49
N ILE A 415 -11.01 21.94 24.67
CA ILE A 415 -10.13 20.80 24.93
C ILE A 415 -10.35 19.66 23.93
N THR A 416 -11.61 19.39 23.58
CA THR A 416 -11.95 18.33 22.62
C THR A 416 -11.28 18.53 21.26
N TYR A 417 -11.15 19.78 20.82
CA TYR A 417 -10.51 20.12 19.54
C TYR A 417 -8.98 20.04 19.62
N ILE A 418 -8.37 20.34 20.77
CA ILE A 418 -6.91 20.17 20.98
C ILE A 418 -6.53 18.69 20.96
N TYR A 419 -7.36 17.81 21.49
CA TYR A 419 -7.07 16.36 21.56
C TYR A 419 -7.53 15.58 20.33
N ALA A 420 -8.39 16.13 19.47
CA ALA A 420 -8.86 15.46 18.26
C ALA A 420 -7.72 15.05 17.28
N PRO A 421 -6.73 15.92 16.98
CA PRO A 421 -5.60 15.56 16.12
C PRO A 421 -4.78 14.37 16.65
N LEU A 422 -4.68 14.20 17.98
CA LEU A 422 -3.94 13.09 18.59
C LEU A 422 -4.52 11.72 18.22
N ARG A 423 -5.85 11.62 18.15
CA ARG A 423 -6.52 10.38 17.72
C ARG A 423 -6.25 10.07 16.25
N TRP A 424 -6.21 11.10 15.43
CA TRP A 424 -6.07 10.97 13.98
C TRP A 424 -4.62 10.67 13.54
N LEU A 425 -3.62 11.15 14.28
CA LEU A 425 -2.20 10.87 14.05
C LEU A 425 -1.85 9.38 13.99
N VAL A 426 -2.70 8.51 14.55
CA VAL A 426 -2.48 7.05 14.52
C VAL A 426 -2.86 6.44 13.17
N SER A 427 -3.95 6.91 12.57
CA SER A 427 -4.50 6.34 11.33
C SER A 427 -3.90 6.97 10.08
N PHE A 428 -3.52 8.25 10.14
CA PHE A 428 -3.02 8.98 8.97
C PHE A 428 -1.80 8.34 8.29
N PRO A 429 -0.76 7.88 9.00
CA PRO A 429 0.40 7.29 8.35
C PRO A 429 0.04 6.07 7.50
N ARG A 430 -0.99 5.30 7.90
CA ARG A 430 -1.50 4.17 7.11
C ARG A 430 -2.14 4.67 5.82
N TRP A 431 -3.08 5.60 5.92
CA TRP A 431 -3.76 6.15 4.74
C TRP A 431 -2.77 6.77 3.75
N LEU A 432 -1.76 7.50 4.25
CA LEU A 432 -0.70 8.05 3.42
C LEU A 432 0.15 6.94 2.77
N ALA A 433 0.55 5.91 3.53
CA ALA A 433 1.34 4.81 3.00
C ALA A 433 0.59 4.01 1.92
N ASP A 434 -0.70 3.75 2.14
CA ASP A 434 -1.56 3.03 1.19
C ASP A 434 -1.71 3.84 -0.11
N ALA A 435 -2.04 5.13 0.00
CA ALA A 435 -2.14 6.03 -1.14
C ALA A 435 -0.83 6.13 -1.93
N MET A 436 0.29 6.28 -1.23
CA MET A 436 1.62 6.35 -1.85
C MET A 436 1.98 5.06 -2.57
N THR A 437 1.68 3.90 -1.98
CA THR A 437 1.92 2.60 -2.60
C THR A 437 1.07 2.41 -3.85
N SER A 438 -0.20 2.79 -3.81
CA SER A 438 -1.09 2.77 -4.98
C SER A 438 -0.64 3.76 -6.07
N MET A 439 -0.15 4.95 -5.70
CA MET A 439 0.41 5.90 -6.67
C MET A 439 1.66 5.36 -7.36
N VAL A 440 2.58 4.71 -6.63
CA VAL A 440 3.79 4.09 -7.23
C VAL A 440 3.39 3.06 -8.29
N LYS A 441 2.44 2.20 -7.95
CA LYS A 441 1.92 1.16 -8.83
C LYS A 441 1.23 1.71 -10.09
N ILE A 442 0.49 2.81 -9.95
CA ILE A 442 -0.13 3.51 -11.10
C ILE A 442 0.97 4.12 -11.98
N PHE A 443 1.95 4.82 -11.38
CA PHE A 443 3.05 5.44 -12.11
C PHE A 443 3.92 4.45 -12.85
N GLU A 444 4.16 3.28 -12.29
CA GLU A 444 4.88 2.21 -12.97
C GLU A 444 4.24 1.86 -14.33
N ILE A 445 2.91 1.75 -14.39
CA ILE A 445 2.18 1.51 -15.64
C ILE A 445 2.31 2.72 -16.56
N LEU A 446 2.08 3.93 -16.04
CA LEU A 446 2.12 5.17 -16.83
C LEU A 446 3.50 5.43 -17.46
N ASP A 447 4.58 5.04 -16.76
CA ASP A 447 5.97 5.26 -17.17
C ASP A 447 6.52 4.18 -18.09
N GLU A 448 5.86 3.03 -18.21
CA GLU A 448 6.35 1.94 -19.05
C GLU A 448 6.35 2.37 -20.53
N GLU A 449 7.53 2.44 -21.15
CA GLU A 449 7.63 2.75 -22.58
C GLU A 449 7.15 1.55 -23.42
N PRO A 450 6.33 1.76 -24.47
CA PRO A 450 5.98 0.68 -25.39
C PRO A 450 7.23 0.16 -26.10
N ASP A 451 7.40 -1.17 -26.15
CA ASP A 451 8.51 -1.82 -26.86
C ASP A 451 8.52 -1.49 -28.37
N ILE A 452 7.34 -1.24 -28.95
CA ILE A 452 7.16 -0.97 -30.38
C ILE A 452 6.91 0.53 -30.57
N LYS A 453 7.90 1.25 -31.11
CA LYS A 453 7.77 2.66 -31.48
C LYS A 453 7.33 2.76 -32.94
N SER A 454 6.24 3.48 -33.19
CA SER A 454 5.79 3.77 -34.56
C SER A 454 6.83 4.62 -35.29
N ILE A 455 6.99 4.37 -36.60
CA ILE A 455 7.83 5.22 -37.46
C ILE A 455 7.26 6.65 -37.55
N PRO A 456 8.09 7.70 -37.64
CA PRO A 456 7.63 9.10 -37.55
C PRO A 456 6.66 9.53 -38.66
N ASN A 457 6.70 8.87 -39.81
CA ASN A 457 5.88 9.23 -40.97
C ASN A 457 5.35 7.96 -41.65
N PRO A 458 4.29 7.33 -41.10
CA PRO A 458 3.74 6.10 -41.65
C PRO A 458 3.08 6.38 -42.99
N GLN A 459 3.58 5.75 -44.07
CA GLN A 459 2.93 5.83 -45.37
C GLN A 459 1.79 4.82 -45.43
N ASN A 460 0.62 5.29 -45.85
CA ASN A 460 -0.56 4.44 -46.03
C ASN A 460 -0.47 3.82 -47.43
N VAL A 461 0.25 2.70 -47.54
CA VAL A 461 0.45 2.01 -48.81
C VAL A 461 -0.64 0.94 -48.97
N PRO A 462 -1.43 0.94 -50.06
CA PRO A 462 -2.37 -0.14 -50.33
C PRO A 462 -1.60 -1.46 -50.51
N LEU A 463 -1.74 -2.37 -49.55
CA LEU A 463 -1.08 -3.67 -49.55
C LEU A 463 -1.71 -4.56 -50.62
N THR A 464 -1.02 -4.70 -51.76
CA THR A 464 -1.34 -5.66 -52.82
C THR A 464 -0.08 -6.46 -53.15
N GLY A 465 -0.15 -7.80 -53.16
CA GLY A 465 1.02 -8.64 -53.43
C GLY A 465 1.02 -9.99 -52.71
N ARG A 466 2.13 -10.73 -52.84
CA ARG A 466 2.39 -12.02 -52.19
C ARG A 466 3.19 -11.82 -50.90
N VAL A 467 2.79 -12.46 -49.81
CA VAL A 467 3.53 -12.47 -48.53
C VAL A 467 4.46 -13.68 -48.51
N SER A 468 5.75 -13.47 -48.27
CA SER A 468 6.74 -14.55 -48.10
C SER A 468 7.50 -14.35 -46.79
N PHE A 469 7.75 -15.45 -46.08
CA PHE A 469 8.62 -15.49 -44.90
C PHE A 469 9.96 -16.06 -45.34
N ASP A 470 11.07 -15.43 -44.96
CA ASP A 470 12.43 -15.89 -45.28
C ASP A 470 13.26 -15.94 -44.00
N GLY A 471 13.71 -17.13 -43.61
CA GLY A 471 14.54 -17.34 -42.41
C GLY A 471 13.93 -16.83 -41.09
N VAL A 472 12.60 -16.83 -40.94
CA VAL A 472 11.91 -16.28 -39.76
C VAL A 472 11.87 -17.29 -38.63
N SER A 473 12.45 -16.93 -37.48
CA SER A 473 12.34 -17.64 -36.22
C SER A 473 11.61 -16.78 -35.18
N PHE A 474 10.74 -17.38 -34.35
CA PHE A 474 10.02 -16.65 -33.30
C PHE A 474 9.90 -17.47 -32.03
N GLY A 475 10.18 -16.88 -30.87
CA GLY A 475 9.91 -17.47 -29.57
C GLY A 475 9.39 -16.44 -28.59
N TYR A 476 8.41 -16.82 -27.75
CA TYR A 476 7.99 -15.97 -26.61
C TYR A 476 9.12 -15.81 -25.59
N LYS A 477 10.09 -16.72 -25.62
CA LYS A 477 11.34 -16.65 -24.90
C LYS A 477 12.45 -16.91 -25.91
N SER A 478 13.57 -16.21 -25.76
CA SER A 478 14.77 -16.38 -26.61
C SER A 478 15.20 -17.82 -26.79
N TYR A 479 15.02 -18.65 -25.75
CA TYR A 479 15.42 -20.05 -25.69
C TYR A 479 14.30 -21.06 -25.97
N GLU A 480 13.11 -20.60 -26.33
CA GLU A 480 11.98 -21.44 -26.68
C GLU A 480 11.39 -20.97 -28.01
N PRO A 481 12.08 -21.27 -29.13
CA PRO A 481 11.54 -20.97 -30.45
C PRO A 481 10.28 -21.81 -30.67
N VAL A 482 9.22 -21.10 -31.05
CA VAL A 482 7.90 -21.60 -31.44
C VAL A 482 7.83 -21.77 -32.96
N LEU A 483 8.52 -20.91 -33.71
CA LEU A 483 8.69 -20.97 -35.17
C LEU A 483 10.16 -21.11 -35.53
#